data_AF-A0A4R1UV39-F1
#
_entry.id   AF-A0A4R1UV39-F1
#
_cell.length_a   1.000
_cell.length_b   1.000
_cell.length_c   1.000
_cell.angle_alpha   90.00
_cell.angle_beta   90.00
_cell.angle_gamma   90.00
#
_symmetry.space_group_name_H-M   'P 1'
#
loop_
_entity.id
_entity.type
_entity.pdbx_description
1 polymer ?
#
loop_
_entity_poly.entity_id
_entity_poly.type
_entity_poly.pdbx_seq_one_letter_code
_entity_poly.pdbx_strand_id
1 'polypeptide(L)' 'MSGLLSTLRRICHLMVGMPAYEDYLAHMRDHHPDRPVMNRTAFFRDRQEARYGGRNGGRCC' A
#
# COMPACT_ATOMS: atom_id res chain seq x y z
N MET A 1 14.27 7.11 -21.47
CA MET A 1 12.81 7.14 -21.69
C MET A 1 12.10 6.32 -20.60
N SER A 2 12.19 6.73 -19.33
CA SER A 2 11.64 5.93 -18.20
C SER A 2 10.65 6.71 -17.32
N GLY A 3 10.57 8.05 -17.48
CA GLY A 3 9.74 8.92 -16.65
C GLY A 3 8.23 8.77 -16.86
N LEU A 4 7.80 8.47 -18.09
CA LEU A 4 6.37 8.37 -18.42
C LEU A 4 5.71 7.15 -17.74
N LEU A 5 6.40 6.01 -17.72
CA LEU A 5 5.95 4.79 -17.06
C LEU A 5 5.81 4.96 -15.55
N SER A 6 6.76 5.64 -14.92
CA SER A 6 6.69 5.97 -13.48
C SER A 6 5.53 6.91 -13.15
N THR A 7 5.25 7.91 -14.00
CA THR A 7 4.12 8.83 -13.80
C THR A 7 2.78 8.12 -13.98
N LEU A 8 2.63 7.30 -15.03
CA LEU A 8 1.43 6.50 -15.25
C LEU A 8 1.18 5.51 -14.11
N ARG A 9 2.23 4.86 -13.60
CA ARG A 9 2.14 3.97 -12.42
C ARG A 9 1.64 4.73 -11.20
N ARG A 10 2.15 5.94 -10.95
CA ARG A 10 1.71 6.80 -9.84
C ARG A 10 0.24 7.21 -9.98
N ILE A 11 -0.19 7.57 -11.19
CA ILE A 11 -1.59 7.93 -11.47
C ILE A 11 -2.52 6.72 -11.28
N CYS A 12 -2.14 5.54 -11.75
CA CYS A 12 -2.91 4.31 -11.53
C CYS A 12 -3.03 3.96 -10.04
N HIS A 13 -1.96 4.11 -9.25
CA HIS A 13 -2.03 3.91 -7.80
C HIS A 13 -2.93 4.91 -7.10
N LEU A 14 -2.96 6.16 -7.55
CA LEU A 14 -3.88 7.18 -7.05
C LEU A 14 -5.34 6.86 -7.40
N MET A 15 -5.62 6.43 -8.64
CA MET A 15 -6.98 6.10 -9.07
C MET A 15 -7.55 4.87 -8.36
N VAL A 16 -6.73 3.83 -8.16
CA VAL A 16 -7.18 2.61 -7.48
C VAL A 16 -7.23 2.80 -5.97
N GLY A 17 -6.55 3.82 -5.42
CA GLY A 17 -6.46 4.04 -3.97
C GLY A 17 -5.72 2.90 -3.24
N MET A 18 -4.97 2.09 -3.98
CA MET A 18 -4.19 0.98 -3.45
C MET A 18 -2.74 1.11 -3.95
N PRO A 19 -1.79 1.44 -3.06
CA PRO A 19 -0.38 1.46 -3.44
C PRO A 19 0.09 0.06 -3.85
N ALA A 20 1.00 -0.03 -4.81
CA ALA A 20 1.59 -1.32 -5.17
C ALA A 20 2.35 -1.89 -3.97
N TYR A 21 2.44 -3.21 -3.92
CA TYR A 21 3.29 -3.90 -2.96
C TYR A 21 4.75 -3.45 -3.04
N GLU A 22 5.24 -3.14 -4.25
CA GLU A 22 6.59 -2.60 -4.45
C GLU A 22 6.79 -1.21 -3.81
N ASP A 23 5.76 -0.35 -3.81
CA ASP A 23 5.84 0.96 -3.13
C ASP A 23 5.86 0.78 -1.62
N TYR A 24 5.09 -0.19 -1.11
CA TYR A 24 5.14 -0.56 0.30
C TYR A 24 6.52 -1.10 0.70
N LEU A 25 7.14 -1.96 -0.11
CA LEU A 25 8.48 -2.46 0.16
C LEU A 25 9.53 -1.35 0.11
N ALA A 26 9.46 -0.46 -0.89
CA ALA A 26 10.36 0.68 -0.97
C ALA A 26 10.22 1.59 0.27
N HIS A 27 8.98 1.89 0.67
CA HIS A 27 8.71 2.69 1.86
C HIS A 27 9.19 2.02 3.16
N MET A 28 8.95 0.71 3.32
CA MET A 28 9.41 -0.03 4.49
C MET A 28 10.94 -0.08 4.56
N ARG A 29 11.62 -0.25 3.43
CA ARG A 29 13.08 -0.23 3.39
C ARG A 29 13.67 1.14 3.73
N ASP A 30 13.02 2.21 3.31
CA ASP A 30 13.50 3.57 3.50
C ASP A 30 13.20 4.12 4.91
N HIS A 31 12.00 3.84 5.44
CA HIS A 31 11.55 4.41 6.72
C HIS A 31 11.57 3.42 7.90
N HIS A 32 11.52 2.11 7.64
CA HIS A 32 11.39 1.08 8.67
C HIS A 32 12.27 -0.16 8.40
N PRO A 33 13.60 0.01 8.26
CA PRO A 33 14.50 -1.09 7.91
C PRO A 33 14.49 -2.23 8.94
N ASP A 34 14.17 -1.91 10.21
CA ASP A 34 14.16 -2.89 11.31
C ASP A 34 12.83 -3.62 11.49
N ARG A 35 11.79 -3.28 10.70
CA ARG A 35 10.48 -3.91 10.81
C ARG A 35 10.30 -5.02 9.77
N PRO A 36 9.78 -6.20 10.16
CA PRO A 36 9.48 -7.24 9.19
C PRO A 36 8.38 -6.77 8.24
N VAL A 37 8.65 -6.87 6.93
CA VAL A 37 7.68 -6.53 5.88
C VAL A 37 6.62 -7.61 5.78
N MET A 38 5.36 -7.20 5.61
CA MET A 38 4.26 -8.12 5.35
C MET A 38 4.45 -8.79 4.00
N ASN A 39 4.05 -10.06 3.87
CA ASN A 39 4.01 -10.71 2.57
C ASN A 39 2.91 -10.10 1.67
N ARG A 40 3.01 -10.31 0.36
CA ARG A 40 2.08 -9.73 -0.63
C ARG A 40 0.60 -10.04 -0.33
N THR A 41 0.30 -11.27 0.08
CA THR A 41 -1.07 -11.70 0.40
C THR A 41 -1.58 -11.01 1.66
N ALA A 42 -0.75 -10.89 2.69
CA ALA A 42 -1.06 -10.19 3.93
C ALA A 42 -1.29 -8.70 3.67
N PHE A 43 -0.44 -8.07 2.87
CA PHE A 43 -0.63 -6.67 2.44
C PHE A 43 -1.95 -6.49 1.68
N PHE A 44 -2.27 -7.38 0.74
CA PHE A 44 -3.51 -7.29 -0.01
C PHE A 44 -4.74 -7.51 0.89
N ARG A 45 -4.66 -8.41 1.87
CA ARG A 45 -5.73 -8.63 2.86
C ARG A 45 -5.89 -7.41 3.76
N ASP A 46 -4.80 -6.85 4.27
CA ASP A 46 -4.79 -5.63 5.10
C ASP A 46 -5.42 -4.44 4.37
N ARG A 47 -5.07 -4.23 3.09
CA ARG A 47 -5.68 -3.15 2.27
C ARG A 47 -7.15 -3.41 1.94
N GLN A 48 -7.53 -4.65 1.70
CA GLN A 48 -8.94 -5.02 1.53
C GLN A 48 -9.72 -4.87 2.83
N GLU A 49 -9.15 -5.21 3.98
CA GLU A 49 -9.76 -5.04 5.30
C GLU A 49 -9.92 -3.55 5.63
N ALA A 50 -8.89 -2.73 5.36
CA ALA A 50 -8.97 -1.29 5.53
C ALA A 50 -10.04 -0.62 4.65
N ARG A 51 -10.35 -1.18 3.46
CA ARG A 51 -11.32 -0.62 2.51
C ARG A 51 -12.72 -1.22 2.60
N TYR A 52 -12.83 -2.52 2.82
CA TYR A 52 -14.06 -3.31 2.76
C TYR A 52 -14.35 -4.07 4.06
N GLY A 53 -13.36 -4.22 4.94
CA GLY A 53 -13.53 -4.75 6.28
C GLY A 53 -14.21 -3.69 7.14
N GLY A 54 -15.52 -3.55 6.98
CA GLY A 54 -16.39 -2.70 7.80
C GLY A 54 -16.49 -3.16 9.26
N ARG A 55 -15.38 -3.58 9.89
CA ARG A 55 -15.32 -4.01 11.29
C ARG A 55 -14.67 -3.00 12.22
N ASN A 56 -14.02 -1.94 11.75
CA ASN A 56 -13.57 -0.84 12.60
C ASN A 56 -13.47 0.47 11.81
N GLY A 57 -14.63 0.99 11.37
CA GLY A 57 -14.78 2.45 11.40
C GLY A 57 -14.48 2.86 12.83
N GLY A 58 -13.39 3.61 13.03
CA GLY A 58 -12.88 3.98 14.34
C GLY A 58 -14.00 4.54 15.22
N ARG A 59 -14.52 3.69 16.11
CA ARG A 59 -14.95 4.17 17.42
C ARG A 59 -13.67 4.56 18.13
N CYS A 60 -13.31 5.83 17.95
CA CYS A 60 -12.61 6.60 18.95
C CYS A 60 -13.40 6.40 20.25
N CYS A 61 -12.84 5.60 21.15
CA CYS A 61 -13.02 5.82 22.58
C CYS A 61 -12.00 6.86 23.02
#